data_AF-A0A4R4F2R0-F1
#
_entry.id   AF-A0A4R4F2R0-F1
#
_cell.length_a   1.000
_cell.length_b   1.000
_cell.length_c   1.000
_cell.angle_alpha   90.00
_cell.angle_beta   90.00
_cell.angle_gamma   90.00
#
_symmetry.space_group_name_H-M   'P 1'
#
loop_
_entity.id
_entity.type
_entity.pdbx_description
1 polymer ?
#
loop_
_entity_poly.entity_id
_entity_poly.type
_entity_poly.pdbx_seq_one_letter_code
_entity_poly.pdbx_strand_id
1 'polypeptide(L)'
;MVKGIKQNTLLAVTFLLLMVGCDLSSNDNEQITVTISSTPQLCHHSWEYATLCSPAVTDSSGASRAFSPIIDFEYEFGTEYELLLEVIEIKNPPEDSSAYEYKILRTIRQEQDPIGTTYVYQDVSLTNDAFVSVGNGIYSLPPYEFQCAENVDCDTLVGMANSGGVVSIELTMIGGEIPVAVTVWN
;
A
#
# COMPACT_ATOMS: atom_id res chain seq x y z
N MET A 1 71.06 -34.03 -34.96
CA MET A 1 71.64 -35.15 -34.18
C MET A 1 70.92 -35.17 -32.84
N VAL A 2 70.43 -36.34 -32.44
CA VAL A 2 69.43 -36.60 -31.40
C VAL A 2 70.07 -36.76 -30.00
N LYS A 3 69.25 -36.57 -28.95
CA LYS A 3 69.40 -36.86 -27.49
C LYS A 3 69.87 -35.68 -26.62
N GLY A 4 69.26 -35.41 -25.46
CA GLY A 4 68.38 -36.28 -24.68
C GLY A 4 67.56 -35.56 -23.61
N ILE A 5 66.47 -36.23 -23.28
CA ILE A 5 65.47 -35.97 -22.24
C ILE A 5 66.11 -36.13 -20.85
N LYS A 6 65.76 -35.23 -19.91
CA LYS A 6 65.74 -35.52 -18.48
C LYS A 6 64.44 -34.98 -17.86
N GLN A 7 63.51 -35.90 -17.60
CA GLN A 7 62.48 -35.80 -16.56
C GLN A 7 63.16 -35.72 -15.18
N ASN A 8 62.70 -34.84 -14.27
CA ASN A 8 62.32 -35.27 -12.92
C ASN A 8 61.68 -34.15 -12.07
N THR A 9 60.69 -34.58 -11.25
CA THR A 9 60.20 -33.99 -9.97
C THR A 9 59.50 -32.62 -10.05
N LEU A 10 58.16 -32.54 -10.02
CA LEU A 10 57.26 -32.73 -8.88
C LEU A 10 57.51 -31.73 -7.73
N LEU A 11 56.75 -30.63 -7.70
CA LEU A 11 56.06 -30.20 -6.49
C LEU A 11 54.89 -29.27 -6.89
N ALA A 12 53.69 -29.84 -6.91
CA ALA A 12 52.44 -29.09 -6.97
C ALA A 12 52.26 -28.36 -5.64
N VAL A 13 52.34 -27.03 -5.65
CA VAL A 13 51.92 -26.20 -4.52
C VAL A 13 50.44 -25.87 -4.73
N THR A 14 49.60 -26.83 -4.37
CA THR A 14 48.19 -26.62 -4.08
C THR A 14 48.10 -25.72 -2.85
N PHE A 15 47.98 -24.41 -3.08
CA PHE A 15 47.55 -23.45 -2.06
C PHE A 15 46.02 -23.51 -1.99
N LEU A 16 45.52 -24.55 -1.32
CA LEU A 16 44.12 -24.70 -0.94
C LEU A 16 43.99 -24.31 0.54
N LEU A 17 42.86 -23.67 0.88
CA LEU A 17 42.44 -23.19 2.21
C LEU A 17 43.06 -21.83 2.49
N LEU A 18 42.31 -20.73 2.44
CA LEU A 18 41.27 -20.42 3.42
C LEU A 18 40.09 -19.68 2.76
N MET A 19 39.08 -20.43 2.32
CA MET A 19 37.73 -19.89 2.20
C MET A 19 37.15 -19.89 3.61
N VAL A 20 37.43 -18.83 4.39
CA VAL A 20 36.62 -18.51 5.57
C VAL A 20 35.31 -17.94 5.03
N GLY A 21 34.43 -18.83 4.55
CA GLY A 21 33.03 -18.53 4.40
C GLY A 21 32.42 -18.53 5.80
N CYS A 22 32.44 -17.38 6.47
CA CYS A 22 31.51 -17.15 7.56
C CYS A 22 30.11 -17.09 6.94
N ASP A 23 29.46 -18.23 6.84
CA ASP A 23 28.02 -18.30 6.70
C ASP A 23 27.42 -17.99 8.08
N LEU A 24 27.50 -16.72 8.46
CA LEU A 24 26.63 -16.15 9.47
C LEU A 24 25.27 -16.05 8.80
N SER A 25 24.54 -17.17 8.76
CA SER A 25 23.12 -17.15 8.46
C SER A 25 22.45 -16.46 9.64
N SER A 26 22.47 -15.12 9.66
CA SER A 26 21.57 -14.39 10.52
C SER A 26 20.17 -14.76 10.05
N ASN A 27 19.41 -15.33 10.97
CA ASN A 27 18.04 -15.76 10.73
C ASN A 27 17.12 -14.52 10.78
N ASP A 28 17.50 -13.50 10.01
CA ASP A 28 16.77 -12.25 9.92
C ASP A 28 15.69 -12.44 8.88
N ASN A 29 14.47 -12.09 9.26
CA ASN A 29 13.34 -12.09 8.35
C ASN A 29 13.63 -11.18 7.15
N GLU A 30 13.05 -11.51 5.99
CA GLU A 30 13.17 -10.68 4.80
C GLU A 30 12.63 -9.27 5.10
N GLN A 31 13.33 -8.25 4.61
CA GLN A 31 12.90 -6.86 4.73
C GLN A 31 12.62 -6.30 3.35
N ILE A 32 11.51 -5.57 3.24
CA ILE A 32 11.09 -4.93 1.99
C ILE A 32 10.76 -3.47 2.23
N THR A 33 11.09 -2.64 1.25
CA THR A 33 10.62 -1.25 1.20
C THR A 33 9.41 -1.18 0.29
N VAL A 34 8.35 -0.54 0.77
CA VAL A 34 7.12 -0.31 0.01
C VAL A 34 6.75 1.17 0.01
N THR A 35 6.09 1.58 -1.06
CA THR A 35 5.44 2.89 -1.18
C THR A 35 3.94 2.71 -1.23
N ILE A 36 3.23 3.39 -0.33
CA ILE A 36 1.76 3.42 -0.24
C ILE A 36 1.31 4.78 -0.76
N SER A 37 0.49 4.79 -1.81
CA SER A 37 0.02 6.02 -2.46
C SER A 37 -0.86 6.89 -1.54
N SER A 38 -0.82 8.20 -1.75
CA SER A 38 -1.73 9.17 -1.11
C SER A 38 -3.18 9.10 -1.61
N THR A 39 -3.46 8.34 -2.68
CA THR A 39 -4.78 8.30 -3.31
C THR A 39 -5.41 6.90 -3.21
N PRO A 40 -6.39 6.69 -2.32
CA PRO A 40 -7.26 5.51 -2.34
C PRO A 40 -7.95 5.38 -3.69
N GLN A 41 -8.18 4.14 -4.12
CA GLN A 41 -8.81 3.84 -5.41
C GLN A 41 -10.29 3.50 -5.23
N LEU A 42 -11.09 3.63 -6.28
CA LEU A 42 -12.44 3.06 -6.25
C LEU A 42 -12.36 1.55 -6.19
N CYS A 43 -13.18 0.96 -5.33
CA CYS A 43 -13.32 -0.48 -5.30
C CYS A 43 -14.02 -0.99 -6.55
N HIS A 44 -13.60 -2.16 -7.02
CA HIS A 44 -14.35 -2.88 -8.03
C HIS A 44 -15.73 -3.25 -7.50
N HIS A 45 -16.76 -3.16 -8.36
CA HIS A 45 -18.18 -3.36 -8.07
C HIS A 45 -18.56 -4.67 -7.36
N SER A 46 -17.63 -5.60 -7.16
CA SER A 46 -17.83 -6.85 -6.42
C SER A 46 -17.68 -6.71 -4.90
N TRP A 47 -17.24 -5.55 -4.38
CA TRP A 47 -17.04 -5.36 -2.94
C TRP A 47 -18.27 -4.68 -2.35
N GLU A 48 -19.02 -5.42 -1.54
CA GLU A 48 -20.39 -5.04 -1.17
C GLU A 48 -20.48 -3.88 -0.17
N TYR A 49 -19.38 -3.42 0.44
CA TYR A 49 -19.45 -2.45 1.56
C TYR A 49 -18.40 -1.33 1.54
N ALA A 50 -17.52 -1.30 0.55
CA ALA A 50 -16.47 -0.29 0.44
C ALA A 50 -16.56 0.41 -0.91
N THR A 51 -16.67 1.74 -0.87
CA THR A 51 -16.63 2.58 -2.07
C THR A 51 -15.18 2.83 -2.47
N LEU A 52 -14.34 3.14 -1.49
CA LEU A 52 -12.93 3.35 -1.65
C LEU A 52 -12.14 2.19 -1.05
N CYS A 53 -11.14 1.76 -1.78
CA CYS A 53 -10.25 0.67 -1.44
C CYS A 53 -8.97 1.22 -0.83
N SER A 54 -8.22 0.34 -0.16
CA SER A 54 -6.87 0.67 0.29
C SER A 54 -6.06 1.23 -0.89
N PRO A 55 -5.21 2.25 -0.64
CA PRO A 55 -4.35 2.83 -1.66
C PRO A 55 -3.42 1.79 -2.27
N ALA A 56 -2.95 2.07 -3.49
CA ALA A 56 -1.99 1.22 -4.16
C ALA A 56 -0.69 1.11 -3.36
N VAL A 57 -0.17 -0.12 -3.25
CA VAL A 57 1.12 -0.41 -2.61
C VAL A 57 2.07 -0.98 -3.66
N THR A 58 3.23 -0.36 -3.78
CA THR A 58 4.29 -0.76 -4.73
C THR A 58 5.57 -1.08 -3.98
N ASP A 59 6.35 -2.04 -4.48
CA ASP A 59 7.69 -2.30 -3.95
C ASP A 59 8.74 -1.35 -4.56
N SER A 60 9.99 -1.48 -4.15
CA SER A 60 11.12 -0.69 -4.67
C SER A 60 11.36 -0.82 -6.18
N SER A 61 10.80 -1.83 -6.84
CA SER A 61 10.84 -1.97 -8.30
C SER A 61 9.68 -1.27 -9.01
N GLY A 62 8.73 -0.71 -8.26
CA GLY A 62 7.51 -0.11 -8.78
C GLY A 62 6.41 -1.12 -9.10
N ALA A 63 6.61 -2.40 -8.75
CA ALA A 63 5.61 -3.43 -8.99
C ALA A 63 4.49 -3.35 -7.94
N SER A 64 3.24 -3.32 -8.39
CA SER A 64 2.09 -3.48 -7.50
C SER A 64 2.08 -4.91 -6.95
N ARG A 65 1.97 -5.05 -5.63
CA ARG A 65 1.79 -6.37 -4.99
C ARG A 65 0.50 -6.37 -4.19
N ALA A 66 -0.17 -7.51 -4.20
CA ALA A 66 -1.24 -7.78 -3.24
C ALA A 66 -0.57 -8.06 -1.89
N PHE A 67 -0.64 -7.08 -0.99
CA PHE A 67 -0.19 -7.25 0.39
C PHE A 67 -1.36 -7.67 1.28
N SER A 68 -1.07 -8.50 2.27
CA SER A 68 -1.95 -8.60 3.43
C SER A 68 -1.96 -7.28 4.20
N PRO A 69 -2.98 -7.03 5.03
CA PRO A 69 -2.97 -5.89 5.92
C PRO A 69 -1.64 -5.77 6.68
N ILE A 70 -1.07 -4.57 6.68
CA ILE A 70 0.15 -4.27 7.43
C ILE A 70 -0.25 -4.13 8.90
N ILE A 71 0.41 -4.86 9.78
CA ILE A 71 0.10 -4.90 11.21
C ILE A 71 0.32 -3.51 11.82
N ASP A 72 -0.67 -3.07 12.62
CA ASP A 72 -0.70 -1.79 13.33
C ASP A 72 -0.53 -0.56 12.41
N PHE A 73 -0.92 -0.68 11.14
CA PHE A 73 -0.90 0.42 10.18
C PHE A 73 -2.30 0.97 9.94
N GLU A 74 -2.49 2.24 10.26
CA GLU A 74 -3.68 3.00 9.90
C GLU A 74 -3.29 4.06 8.87
N TYR A 75 -4.00 4.03 7.73
CA TYR A 75 -3.73 4.93 6.62
C TYR A 75 -4.49 6.25 6.79
N GLU A 76 -3.78 7.37 6.67
CA GLU A 76 -4.38 8.70 6.60
C GLU A 76 -4.60 9.11 5.15
N PHE A 77 -5.84 9.49 4.81
CA PHE A 77 -6.20 9.90 3.45
C PHE A 77 -5.34 11.07 2.97
N GLY A 78 -4.81 10.97 1.75
CA GLY A 78 -3.97 12.03 1.17
C GLY A 78 -2.54 12.00 1.67
N THR A 79 -2.10 10.92 2.31
CA THR A 79 -0.71 10.78 2.80
C THR A 79 0.00 9.67 2.05
N GLU A 80 1.14 10.00 1.43
CA GLU A 80 2.04 9.02 0.85
C GLU A 80 3.01 8.51 1.93
N TYR A 81 3.20 7.19 1.99
CA TYR A 81 4.12 6.55 2.91
C TYR A 81 5.20 5.78 2.17
N GLU A 82 6.43 5.86 2.66
CA GLU A 82 7.50 4.92 2.35
C GLU A 82 7.85 4.18 3.62
N LEU A 83 7.62 2.86 3.64
CA LEU A 83 7.75 2.02 4.82
C LEU A 83 8.81 0.94 4.59
N LEU A 84 9.65 0.69 5.59
CA LEU A 84 10.44 -0.52 5.71
C LEU A 84 9.64 -1.53 6.53
N LEU A 85 9.32 -2.66 5.90
CA LEU A 85 8.55 -3.74 6.48
C LEU A 85 9.43 -4.96 6.74
N GLU A 86 9.15 -5.66 7.83
CA GLU A 86 9.57 -7.03 8.08
C GLU A 86 8.51 -7.98 7.50
N VAL A 87 8.95 -8.96 6.72
CA VAL A 87 8.11 -10.01 6.15
C VAL A 87 8.22 -11.25 7.05
N ILE A 88 7.13 -11.60 7.70
CA ILE A 88 7.06 -12.72 8.64
C ILE A 88 6.33 -13.88 7.97
N GLU A 89 7.04 -14.98 7.73
CA GLU A 89 6.43 -16.20 7.20
C GLU A 89 5.56 -16.87 8.27
N ILE A 90 4.27 -17.04 7.96
CA ILE A 90 3.33 -17.74 8.84
C ILE A 90 3.54 -19.25 8.68
N LYS A 91 3.80 -19.95 9.79
CA LYS A 91 3.89 -21.43 9.76
C LYS A 91 2.51 -22.05 9.63
N ASN A 92 2.29 -22.81 8.55
CA ASN A 92 1.04 -23.49 8.22
C ASN A 92 -0.15 -22.50 8.12
N PRO A 93 -0.12 -21.54 7.18
CA PRO A 93 -1.24 -20.63 7.00
C PRO A 93 -2.49 -21.42 6.57
N PRO A 94 -3.70 -20.95 6.92
CA PRO A 94 -4.93 -21.46 6.31
C PRO A 94 -4.84 -21.41 4.78
N GLU A 95 -5.47 -22.36 4.09
CA GLU A 95 -5.40 -22.48 2.62
C GLU A 95 -5.87 -21.21 1.89
N ASP A 96 -6.84 -20.50 2.48
CA ASP A 96 -7.44 -19.28 1.93
C ASP A 96 -6.83 -17.98 2.52
N SER A 97 -5.65 -18.06 3.15
CA SER A 97 -4.97 -16.91 3.77
C SER A 97 -3.62 -16.64 3.12
N SER A 98 -3.11 -15.42 3.30
CA SER A 98 -1.71 -15.12 3.00
C SER A 98 -0.76 -15.98 3.83
N ALA A 99 0.35 -16.37 3.22
CA ALA A 99 1.47 -17.03 3.89
C ALA A 99 2.39 -16.05 4.64
N TYR A 100 2.13 -14.74 4.53
CA TYR A 100 3.00 -13.70 5.06
C TYR A 100 2.21 -12.65 5.86
N GLU A 101 2.79 -12.24 6.97
CA GLU A 101 2.45 -11.03 7.72
C GLU A 101 3.48 -9.93 7.46
N TYR A 102 3.03 -8.68 7.50
CA TYR A 102 3.88 -7.53 7.25
C TYR A 102 3.86 -6.61 8.47
N LYS A 103 5.02 -6.38 9.07
CA LYS A 103 5.16 -5.51 10.25
C LYS A 103 6.03 -4.30 9.93
N ILE A 104 5.60 -3.11 10.36
CA ILE A 104 6.41 -1.90 10.18
C ILE A 104 7.65 -1.98 11.09
N LEU A 105 8.83 -1.96 10.47
CA LEU A 105 10.09 -1.74 11.19
C LEU A 105 10.38 -0.25 11.32
N ARG A 106 10.13 0.51 10.24
CA ARG A 106 10.43 1.94 10.18
C ARG A 106 9.63 2.66 9.12
N THR A 107 9.08 3.82 9.46
CA THR A 107 8.61 4.81 8.48
C THR A 107 9.81 5.57 7.92
N ILE A 108 10.09 5.40 6.63
CA ILE A 108 11.19 6.09 5.94
C ILE A 108 10.74 7.51 5.56
N ARG A 109 9.55 7.61 4.98
CA ARG A 109 8.91 8.88 4.61
C ARG A 109 7.41 8.81 4.89
N GLN A 110 6.85 9.93 5.30
CA GLN A 110 5.42 10.18 5.43
C GLN A 110 5.19 11.61 5.00
N GLU A 111 4.42 11.81 3.93
CA GLU A 111 4.22 13.12 3.32
C GLU A 111 2.75 13.28 2.96
N GLN A 112 2.09 14.24 3.62
CA GLN A 112 0.72 14.59 3.32
C GLN A 112 0.68 15.52 2.11
N ASP A 113 -0.25 15.26 1.20
CA ASP A 113 -0.45 16.06 0.01
C ASP A 113 -0.78 17.52 0.38
N PRO A 114 -0.30 18.50 -0.41
CA PRO A 114 -0.56 19.90 -0.13
C PRO A 114 -2.06 20.23 -0.01
N ILE A 115 -2.40 21.17 0.88
CA ILE A 115 -3.76 21.74 0.94
C ILE A 115 -4.15 22.27 -0.43
N GLY A 116 -5.36 21.93 -0.87
CA GLY A 116 -5.88 22.22 -2.21
C GLY A 116 -5.60 21.14 -3.25
N THR A 117 -4.90 20.05 -2.91
CA THR A 117 -4.79 18.87 -3.79
C THR A 117 -6.17 18.25 -3.99
N THR A 118 -6.49 17.92 -5.24
CA THR A 118 -7.79 17.43 -5.66
C THR A 118 -7.72 15.96 -6.08
N TYR A 119 -8.66 15.15 -5.61
CA TYR A 119 -8.84 13.75 -5.98
C TYR A 119 -10.18 13.60 -6.67
N VAL A 120 -10.16 13.07 -7.90
CA VAL A 120 -11.37 12.93 -8.72
C VAL A 120 -11.70 11.45 -8.84
N TYR A 121 -12.89 11.09 -8.38
CA TYR A 121 -13.47 9.76 -8.46
C TYR A 121 -14.59 9.78 -9.49
N GLN A 122 -14.32 9.19 -10.65
CA GLN A 122 -15.31 9.02 -11.71
C GLN A 122 -16.05 7.70 -11.52
N ASP A 123 -17.30 7.64 -11.98
CA ASP A 123 -18.10 6.42 -11.98
C ASP A 123 -18.35 5.81 -10.59
N VAL A 124 -18.58 6.67 -9.58
CA VAL A 124 -18.96 6.22 -8.24
C VAL A 124 -20.40 5.69 -8.28
N SER A 125 -20.54 4.37 -8.15
CA SER A 125 -21.84 3.69 -8.11
C SER A 125 -22.55 3.98 -6.79
N LEU A 126 -23.76 4.53 -6.85
CA LEU A 126 -24.61 4.81 -5.69
C LEU A 126 -25.43 3.56 -5.29
N THR A 127 -24.71 2.57 -4.77
CA THR A 127 -25.23 1.29 -4.31
C THR A 127 -24.55 0.88 -3.01
N ASN A 128 -25.25 0.16 -2.14
CA ASN A 128 -24.72 -0.39 -0.89
C ASN A 128 -24.13 0.69 0.03
N ASP A 129 -24.89 1.75 0.26
CA ASP A 129 -24.50 2.85 1.14
C ASP A 129 -23.18 3.49 0.70
N ALA A 130 -23.01 3.69 -0.62
CA ALA A 130 -21.77 4.19 -1.20
C ALA A 130 -21.31 5.55 -0.61
N PHE A 131 -22.26 6.34 -0.11
CA PHE A 131 -22.02 7.61 0.57
C PHE A 131 -22.94 7.71 1.80
N VAL A 132 -22.37 7.90 2.99
CA VAL A 132 -23.13 7.91 4.25
C VAL A 132 -22.86 9.17 5.07
N SER A 133 -23.84 9.61 5.85
CA SER A 133 -23.62 10.62 6.89
C SER A 133 -23.18 9.92 8.18
N VAL A 134 -22.05 10.36 8.74
CA VAL A 134 -21.52 9.89 10.03
C VAL A 134 -22.03 10.78 11.18
N GLY A 135 -22.48 12.00 10.87
CA GLY A 135 -23.01 12.98 11.81
C GLY A 135 -22.06 14.17 12.01
N ASN A 136 -22.57 15.25 12.62
CA ASN A 136 -21.80 16.48 12.87
C ASN A 136 -21.13 17.10 11.62
N GLY A 137 -21.75 16.95 10.44
CA GLY A 137 -21.20 17.44 9.17
C GLY A 137 -20.10 16.55 8.57
N ILE A 138 -19.89 15.35 9.12
CA ILE A 138 -18.98 14.34 8.62
C ILE A 138 -19.75 13.34 7.76
N TYR A 139 -19.16 12.98 6.62
CA TYR A 139 -19.66 12.03 5.66
C TYR A 139 -18.59 10.97 5.39
N SER A 140 -18.96 9.87 4.73
CA SER A 140 -18.03 8.83 4.36
C SER A 140 -18.32 8.29 2.97
N LEU A 141 -17.25 8.14 2.18
CA LEU A 141 -17.14 7.13 1.13
C LEU A 141 -16.41 5.95 1.78
N PRO A 142 -17.11 4.91 2.26
CA PRO A 142 -16.50 3.92 3.14
C PRO A 142 -15.24 3.30 2.52
N PRO A 143 -14.17 3.12 3.32
CA PRO A 143 -14.11 3.30 4.78
C PRO A 143 -13.67 4.70 5.24
N TYR A 144 -13.42 5.64 4.34
CA TYR A 144 -12.80 6.92 4.67
C TYR A 144 -13.84 7.97 5.03
N GLU A 145 -13.50 8.84 5.98
CA GLU A 145 -14.33 9.96 6.41
C GLU A 145 -13.90 11.26 5.74
N PHE A 146 -14.87 12.14 5.48
CA PHE A 146 -14.70 13.40 4.76
C PHE A 146 -15.60 14.47 5.35
N GLN A 147 -15.19 15.73 5.23
CA GLN A 147 -16.06 16.86 5.45
C GLN A 147 -16.87 17.19 4.18
N CYS A 148 -17.89 18.03 4.31
CA CYS A 148 -18.57 18.62 3.17
C CYS A 148 -18.25 20.11 3.09
N ALA A 149 -17.86 20.61 1.91
CA ALA A 149 -17.62 22.05 1.74
C ALA A 149 -18.93 22.85 1.84
N GLU A 150 -18.85 24.12 2.28
CA GLU A 150 -20.01 24.96 2.62
C GLU A 150 -21.08 25.10 1.51
N ASN A 151 -20.69 24.95 0.24
CA ASN A 151 -21.58 25.13 -0.92
C ASN A 151 -21.88 23.82 -1.66
N VAL A 152 -21.68 22.68 -1.01
CA VAL A 152 -21.91 21.35 -1.58
C VAL A 152 -23.09 20.69 -0.86
N ASP A 153 -24.05 20.17 -1.63
CA ASP A 153 -25.22 19.48 -1.08
C ASP A 153 -24.91 17.99 -0.85
N CYS A 154 -24.12 17.67 0.17
CA CYS A 154 -23.80 16.28 0.50
C CYS A 154 -25.00 15.50 1.04
N ASP A 155 -26.02 16.17 1.58
CA ASP A 155 -27.22 15.51 2.09
C ASP A 155 -28.06 14.88 0.98
N THR A 156 -28.18 15.58 -0.17
CA THR A 156 -28.80 14.98 -1.36
C THR A 156 -27.98 13.78 -1.85
N LEU A 157 -26.65 13.85 -1.82
CA LEU A 157 -25.78 12.72 -2.19
C LEU A 157 -26.01 11.51 -1.27
N VAL A 158 -26.12 11.71 0.05
CA VAL A 158 -26.51 10.66 1.01
C VAL A 158 -27.89 10.10 0.66
N GLY A 159 -28.88 10.97 0.39
CA GLY A 159 -30.23 10.56 0.01
C GLY A 159 -30.30 9.73 -1.28
N MET A 160 -29.30 9.88 -2.15
CA MET A 160 -29.17 9.16 -3.41
C MET A 160 -28.25 7.94 -3.34
N ALA A 161 -27.58 7.68 -2.21
CA ALA A 161 -26.50 6.69 -2.09
C ALA A 161 -26.87 5.23 -2.40
N ASN A 162 -28.16 4.92 -2.54
CA ASN A 162 -28.69 3.60 -2.94
C ASN A 162 -29.64 3.68 -4.13
N SER A 163 -29.57 4.75 -4.92
CA SER A 163 -30.43 4.97 -6.08
C SER A 163 -30.11 4.04 -7.26
N GLY A 164 -28.93 3.40 -7.28
CA GLY A 164 -28.40 2.72 -8.45
C GLY A 164 -27.85 3.67 -9.52
N GLY A 165 -27.80 4.97 -9.22
CA GLY A 165 -27.16 5.98 -10.07
C GLY A 165 -25.64 5.89 -10.04
N VAL A 166 -25.01 6.71 -10.87
CA VAL A 166 -23.56 6.86 -10.95
C VAL A 166 -23.24 8.34 -10.93
N VAL A 167 -22.28 8.75 -10.11
CA VAL A 167 -21.86 10.15 -9.94
C VAL A 167 -20.36 10.28 -10.09
N SER A 168 -19.89 11.50 -10.36
CA SER A 168 -18.48 11.84 -10.10
C SER A 168 -18.37 12.61 -8.79
N ILE A 169 -17.31 12.36 -8.03
CA ILE A 169 -17.04 13.03 -6.76
C ILE A 169 -15.63 13.61 -6.80
N GLU A 170 -15.52 14.86 -6.38
CA GLU A 170 -14.26 15.54 -6.17
C GLU A 170 -14.03 15.75 -4.67
N LEU A 171 -12.88 15.28 -4.18
CA LEU A 171 -12.39 15.50 -2.83
C LEU A 171 -11.21 16.46 -2.88
N THR A 172 -11.12 17.38 -1.93
CA THR A 172 -10.00 18.33 -1.83
C THR A 172 -9.34 18.26 -0.47
N MET A 173 -8.01 18.27 -0.43
CA MET A 173 -7.21 18.37 0.79
C MET A 173 -7.47 19.70 1.50
N ILE A 174 -7.96 19.62 2.72
CA ILE A 174 -8.17 20.74 3.64
C ILE A 174 -7.26 20.67 4.88
N GLY A 175 -6.64 19.50 5.13
CA GLY A 175 -5.84 19.22 6.32
C GLY A 175 -6.70 19.03 7.59
N GLY A 176 -6.04 18.89 8.74
CA GLY A 176 -6.71 18.60 10.02
C GLY A 176 -6.94 17.10 10.25
N GLU A 177 -7.80 16.76 11.22
CA GLU A 177 -8.06 15.36 11.60
C GLU A 177 -8.82 14.57 10.53
N ILE A 178 -9.74 15.23 9.84
CA ILE A 178 -10.41 14.71 8.64
C ILE A 178 -9.87 15.53 7.46
N PRO A 179 -8.84 15.04 6.75
CA PRO A 179 -7.96 15.90 5.96
C PRO A 179 -8.55 16.32 4.61
N VAL A 180 -9.76 15.85 4.28
CA VAL A 180 -10.38 15.99 2.97
C VAL A 180 -11.85 16.34 3.06
N ALA A 181 -12.32 17.13 2.09
CA ALA A 181 -13.72 17.51 1.96
C ALA A 181 -14.25 17.25 0.54
N VAL A 182 -15.52 16.88 0.41
CA VAL A 182 -16.23 16.88 -0.87
C VAL A 182 -16.39 18.33 -1.34
N THR A 183 -15.85 18.65 -2.51
CA THR A 183 -15.93 19.99 -3.11
C THR A 183 -16.84 20.04 -4.33
N VAL A 184 -17.05 18.92 -5.02
CA VAL A 184 -17.94 18.82 -6.18
C VAL A 184 -18.54 17.42 -6.26
N TRP A 185 -19.81 17.31 -6.68
CA TRP A 185 -20.40 16.08 -7.17
C TRP A 185 -21.46 16.36 -8.25
N ASN A 186 -21.76 15.38 -9.11
CA ASN A 186 -22.78 15.49 -10.17
C ASN A 186 -23.47 14.17 -10.52
#